data_AF-A0A961V4F2-F1
#
_entry.id   AF-A0A961V4F2-F1
#
_cell.length_a   1.000
_cell.length_b   1.000
_cell.length_c   1.000
_cell.angle_alpha   90.00
_cell.angle_beta   90.00
_cell.angle_gamma   90.00
#
_symmetry.space_group_name_H-M   'P 1'
#
loop_
_entity.id
_entity.type
_entity.pdbx_description
1 polymer ?
#
loop_
_entity_poly.entity_id
_entity_poly.type
_entity_poly.pdbx_seq_one_letter_code
_entity_poly.pdbx_strand_id
1 'polypeptide(L)'
;MPGQFVAMPGYEWSGNTALGGDRNVFFPGEGRVIRRSSHALIESQATADTDCFTADALFDAFAENGEFDVVCYAHCGGRYADIGYAHDGRFEKSVEVHSSWGTFEWLLHDAFRLGYRVGVVCNSDGHKGRPGASYAGAGKFGAIGGLTCFNATELSRPALLDCMRKRRHYGTTGGDGGRIAIDLSMAFGGRGTLYHDDPALGGEAAGTVSNAMMGDIVHLPEGGATLSVSVDSKSPIIRIDIFNGLDHIETVRPYGPADLGARIRLHWEGAEYRGRFREVIWDGKATLAGNTVVSATPINFFNRDKTLDLTSPTEVAWKALTTGNFGGADLLLADPQAGTLSVSTPLVSVDLPVAEIGIDDALFDASGELPRFLKVYRLPETNPYLSFAFTRRIDLKPQGDNPIYIRVEQEDGTRAWTSPVYLHR
;
A
#
# COMPACT_ATOMS: atom_id res chain seq x y z
N MET A 1 17.68 18.43 -15.04
CA MET A 1 17.35 19.86 -14.90
C MET A 1 17.31 20.17 -13.41
N PRO A 2 18.20 21.04 -12.89
CA PRO A 2 18.16 21.44 -11.48
C PRO A 2 16.76 21.92 -11.08
N GLY A 3 16.24 21.47 -9.94
CA GLY A 3 14.92 21.86 -9.43
C GLY A 3 13.71 21.32 -10.21
N GLN A 4 13.89 20.42 -11.18
CA GLN A 4 12.78 19.77 -11.90
C GLN A 4 12.81 18.24 -11.80
N PHE A 5 14.00 17.68 -11.61
CA PHE A 5 14.20 16.24 -11.45
C PHE A 5 15.40 16.01 -10.54
N VAL A 6 15.21 15.16 -9.54
CA VAL A 6 16.25 14.71 -8.62
C VAL A 6 16.39 13.20 -8.76
N ALA A 7 17.59 12.73 -9.05
CA ALA A 7 17.92 11.31 -9.05
C ALA A 7 18.73 10.99 -7.80
N MET A 8 18.28 10.02 -7.00
CA MET A 8 19.03 9.50 -5.86
C MET A 8 20.03 8.43 -6.33
N PRO A 9 21.32 8.54 -6.02
CA PRO A 9 22.26 7.45 -6.17
C PRO A 9 21.84 6.30 -5.26
N GLY A 10 21.85 5.09 -5.77
CA GLY A 10 21.36 3.93 -5.04
C GLY A 10 21.40 2.67 -5.89
N TYR A 11 21.11 1.55 -5.24
CA TYR A 11 21.04 0.24 -5.88
C TYR A 11 20.06 -0.66 -5.13
N GLU A 12 19.64 -1.72 -5.79
CA GLU A 12 18.94 -2.81 -5.13
C GLU A 12 19.97 -3.83 -4.63
N TRP A 13 20.02 -4.05 -3.33
CA TRP A 13 20.71 -5.19 -2.74
C TRP A 13 19.77 -6.40 -2.79
N SER A 14 20.07 -7.36 -3.67
CA SER A 14 19.14 -8.47 -3.96
C SER A 14 19.63 -9.79 -3.37
N GLY A 15 19.51 -9.96 -2.05
CA GLY A 15 19.79 -11.22 -1.36
C GLY A 15 18.66 -12.24 -1.53
N ASN A 16 18.93 -13.53 -1.31
CA ASN A 16 17.83 -14.50 -1.17
C ASN A 16 17.00 -14.18 0.09
N THR A 17 15.69 -14.45 0.09
CA THR A 17 14.81 -14.17 1.25
C THR A 17 15.35 -14.77 2.55
N ALA A 18 15.87 -16.01 2.51
CA ALA A 18 16.49 -16.66 3.67
C ALA A 18 17.81 -16.01 4.17
N LEU A 19 18.33 -15.03 3.44
CA LEU A 19 19.51 -14.21 3.77
C LEU A 19 19.11 -12.75 4.05
N GLY A 20 17.82 -12.48 4.18
CA GLY A 20 17.24 -11.14 4.37
C GLY A 20 16.33 -10.73 3.23
N GLY A 21 16.63 -11.06 1.97
CA GLY A 21 15.82 -10.65 0.81
C GLY A 21 16.15 -9.26 0.27
N ASP A 22 15.35 -8.76 -0.68
CA ASP A 22 15.73 -7.56 -1.43
C ASP A 22 15.63 -6.27 -0.57
N ARG A 23 16.54 -5.29 -0.76
CA ARG A 23 16.45 -3.93 -0.20
C ARG A 23 16.80 -2.89 -1.25
N ASN A 24 16.12 -1.74 -1.25
CA ASN A 24 16.61 -0.57 -1.97
C ASN A 24 17.53 0.23 -1.06
N VAL A 25 18.75 0.52 -1.49
CA VAL A 25 19.77 1.29 -0.77
C VAL A 25 19.95 2.64 -1.46
N PHE A 26 19.86 3.74 -0.70
CA PHE A 26 20.01 5.10 -1.20
C PHE A 26 21.16 5.83 -0.49
N PHE A 27 21.95 6.55 -1.29
CA PHE A 27 23.07 7.35 -0.83
C PHE A 27 22.80 8.86 -1.00
N PRO A 28 23.39 9.73 -0.15
CA PRO A 28 23.34 11.18 -0.36
C PRO A 28 24.16 11.66 -1.55
N GLY A 29 25.19 10.90 -1.94
CA GLY A 29 26.11 11.25 -3.01
C GLY A 29 26.53 10.05 -3.84
N GLU A 30 27.12 10.34 -4.99
CA GLU A 30 27.68 9.35 -5.92
C GLU A 30 29.07 8.89 -5.44
N GLY A 31 29.61 7.82 -6.03
CA GLY A 31 30.95 7.31 -5.71
C GLY A 31 31.05 6.52 -4.40
N ARG A 32 29.91 6.23 -3.74
CA ARG A 32 29.85 5.38 -2.54
C ARG A 32 30.09 3.91 -2.88
N VAL A 33 30.51 3.15 -1.87
CA VAL A 33 30.77 1.71 -2.00
C VAL A 33 29.46 0.96 -2.19
N ILE A 34 29.34 0.22 -3.29
CA ILE A 34 28.24 -0.71 -3.52
C ILE A 34 28.63 -2.04 -2.88
N ARG A 35 27.98 -2.39 -1.76
CA ARG A 35 28.11 -3.70 -1.12
C ARG A 35 27.13 -4.65 -1.77
N ARG A 36 27.60 -5.71 -2.43
CA ARG A 36 26.74 -6.63 -3.20
C ARG A 36 26.27 -7.78 -2.34
N SER A 37 25.13 -8.37 -2.73
CA SER A 37 24.68 -9.65 -2.16
C SER A 37 25.44 -10.85 -2.73
N SER A 38 26.03 -10.71 -3.92
CA SER A 38 26.94 -11.66 -4.56
C SER A 38 27.49 -11.11 -5.89
N HIS A 39 28.48 -11.81 -6.46
CA HIS A 39 28.93 -11.68 -7.86
C HIS A 39 28.29 -12.70 -8.82
N ALA A 40 27.14 -13.29 -8.51
CA ALA A 40 26.57 -14.38 -9.31
C ALA A 40 26.36 -14.06 -10.82
N LEU A 41 26.24 -12.78 -11.17
CA LEU A 41 26.09 -12.29 -12.56
C LEU A 41 27.24 -11.37 -13.00
N ILE A 42 28.37 -11.38 -12.27
CA ILE A 42 29.51 -10.47 -12.50
C ILE A 42 30.79 -11.31 -12.54
N GLU A 43 31.50 -11.29 -13.67
CA GLU A 43 32.76 -12.05 -13.82
C GLU A 43 33.89 -11.50 -12.92
N SER A 44 33.99 -10.18 -12.81
CA SER A 44 35.04 -9.52 -12.02
C SER A 44 34.83 -9.67 -10.53
N GLN A 45 35.84 -10.14 -9.81
CA GLN A 45 35.85 -10.28 -8.35
C GLN A 45 36.53 -9.09 -7.63
N ALA A 46 36.85 -8.01 -8.36
CA ALA A 46 37.66 -6.90 -7.85
C ALA A 46 37.05 -6.12 -6.66
N THR A 47 35.79 -6.37 -6.32
CA THR A 47 35.05 -5.72 -5.22
C THR A 47 34.43 -6.73 -4.25
N ALA A 48 34.79 -8.01 -4.36
CA ALA A 48 34.22 -9.10 -3.56
C ALA A 48 34.58 -9.00 -2.07
N ASP A 49 35.61 -8.24 -1.72
CA ASP A 49 35.98 -7.92 -0.33
C ASP A 49 34.96 -7.02 0.37
N THR A 50 34.11 -6.31 -0.39
CA THR A 50 33.04 -5.45 0.13
C THR A 50 31.66 -6.09 0.11
N ASP A 51 31.57 -7.37 -0.26
CA ASP A 51 30.29 -8.07 -0.34
C ASP A 51 29.68 -8.31 1.04
N CYS A 52 28.37 -8.21 1.10
CA CYS A 52 27.57 -8.57 2.26
C CYS A 52 26.57 -9.62 1.81
N PHE A 53 26.79 -10.88 2.20
CA PHE A 53 25.95 -12.00 1.77
C PHE A 53 24.61 -12.09 2.53
N THR A 54 24.50 -11.42 3.67
CA THR A 54 23.26 -11.30 4.45
C THR A 54 22.91 -9.83 4.65
N ALA A 55 21.62 -9.56 4.89
CA ALA A 55 21.15 -8.21 5.18
C ALA A 55 21.70 -7.68 6.52
N ASP A 56 21.90 -8.52 7.53
CA ASP A 56 22.56 -8.10 8.78
C ASP A 56 24.00 -7.62 8.51
N ALA A 57 24.76 -8.39 7.74
CA ALA A 57 26.12 -7.99 7.37
C ALA A 57 26.14 -6.68 6.57
N LEU A 58 25.09 -6.41 5.78
CA LEU A 58 24.95 -5.14 5.07
C LEU A 58 24.76 -3.98 6.06
N PHE A 59 23.88 -4.13 7.05
CA PHE A 59 23.63 -3.10 8.06
C PHE A 59 24.84 -2.90 8.99
N ASP A 60 25.48 -3.98 9.44
CA ASP A 60 26.71 -3.93 10.22
C ASP A 60 27.81 -3.20 9.46
N ALA A 61 27.99 -3.50 8.18
CA ALA A 61 28.99 -2.84 7.36
C ALA A 61 28.72 -1.34 7.20
N PHE A 62 27.46 -0.89 7.13
CA PHE A 62 27.16 0.56 7.16
C PHE A 62 27.55 1.18 8.50
N ALA A 63 27.19 0.54 9.61
CA ALA A 63 27.49 1.04 10.96
C ALA A 63 29.01 1.10 11.23
N GLU A 64 29.75 0.05 10.90
CA GLU A 64 31.21 -0.04 11.07
C GLU A 64 31.96 1.02 10.25
N ASN A 65 31.40 1.41 9.10
CA ASN A 65 31.97 2.45 8.23
C ASN A 65 31.41 3.86 8.53
N GLY A 66 30.59 4.02 9.57
CA GLY A 66 30.01 5.31 9.95
C GLY A 66 29.02 5.89 8.93
N GLU A 67 28.42 5.06 8.09
CA GLU A 67 27.53 5.46 6.99
C GLU A 67 26.07 5.63 7.44
N PHE A 68 25.84 6.26 8.59
CA PHE A 68 24.51 6.54 9.17
C PHE A 68 23.64 7.48 8.32
N ASP A 69 24.18 7.98 7.21
CA ASP A 69 23.47 8.76 6.21
C ASP A 69 22.79 7.90 5.13
N VAL A 70 23.03 6.58 5.10
CA VAL A 70 22.35 5.65 4.20
C VAL A 70 20.89 5.48 4.60
N VAL A 71 20.01 5.39 3.61
CA VAL A 71 18.60 5.02 3.82
C VAL A 71 18.29 3.77 3.01
N CYS A 72 17.61 2.82 3.66
CA CYS A 72 17.17 1.58 3.06
C CYS A 72 15.64 1.47 3.10
N TYR A 73 15.08 0.79 2.10
CA TYR A 73 13.71 0.28 2.12
C TYR A 73 13.71 -1.24 2.06
N ALA A 74 12.89 -1.87 2.90
CA ALA A 74 12.54 -3.27 2.74
C ALA A 74 11.71 -3.42 1.46
N HIS A 75 12.27 -4.10 0.46
CA HIS A 75 11.73 -4.17 -0.90
C HIS A 75 11.01 -5.49 -1.16
N CYS A 76 9.95 -5.45 -1.96
CA CYS A 76 9.23 -6.63 -2.44
C CYS A 76 9.34 -6.73 -3.96
N GLY A 77 10.46 -7.33 -4.40
CA GLY A 77 10.76 -7.61 -5.80
C GLY A 77 10.38 -9.04 -6.19
N GLY A 78 11.25 -9.65 -7.00
CA GLY A 78 11.14 -11.08 -7.30
C GLY A 78 11.29 -11.97 -6.05
N ARG A 79 11.96 -11.45 -5.02
CA ARG A 79 12.03 -11.98 -3.66
C ARG A 79 11.51 -10.89 -2.72
N TYR A 80 11.09 -11.28 -1.53
CA TYR A 80 10.66 -10.29 -0.54
C TYR A 80 11.69 -10.13 0.56
N ALA A 81 11.73 -8.93 1.12
CA ALA A 81 12.44 -8.62 2.34
C ALA A 81 11.84 -9.38 3.53
N ASP A 82 12.61 -10.30 4.11
CA ASP A 82 12.35 -10.86 5.42
C ASP A 82 12.90 -9.92 6.50
N ILE A 83 12.00 -9.08 7.01
CA ILE A 83 12.28 -8.13 8.09
C ILE A 83 12.27 -8.78 9.49
N GLY A 84 11.80 -10.03 9.59
CA GLY A 84 11.93 -10.83 10.81
C GLY A 84 13.32 -11.44 10.95
N TYR A 85 13.98 -11.73 9.82
CA TYR A 85 15.38 -12.13 9.79
C TYR A 85 16.32 -10.94 10.02
N ALA A 86 16.16 -9.85 9.25
CA ALA A 86 17.06 -8.70 9.31
C ALA A 86 16.32 -7.39 9.08
N HIS A 87 16.35 -6.53 10.09
CA HIS A 87 15.88 -5.15 10.06
C HIS A 87 16.78 -4.30 10.97
N ASP A 88 17.24 -3.15 10.47
CA ASP A 88 17.94 -2.16 11.27
C ASP A 88 17.32 -0.79 11.05
N GLY A 89 16.50 -0.35 12.01
CA GLY A 89 15.79 0.92 11.97
C GLY A 89 16.71 2.15 11.89
N ARG A 90 18.02 2.03 12.10
CA ARG A 90 18.99 3.12 11.85
C ARG A 90 19.09 3.44 10.36
N PHE A 91 18.94 2.43 9.48
CA PHE A 91 19.06 2.56 8.03
C PHE A 91 17.76 2.27 7.29
N GLU A 92 17.06 1.20 7.64
CA GLU A 92 15.84 0.73 6.97
C GLU A 92 14.61 1.45 7.53
N LYS A 93 14.17 2.50 6.82
CA LYS A 93 13.16 3.45 7.34
C LYS A 93 11.74 3.16 6.88
N SER A 94 11.57 2.38 5.80
CA SER A 94 10.27 2.15 5.18
C SER A 94 10.15 0.76 4.56
N VAL A 95 8.90 0.28 4.46
CA VAL A 95 8.55 -0.96 3.79
C VAL A 95 7.78 -0.69 2.50
N GLU A 96 8.03 -1.49 1.48
CA GLU A 96 7.29 -1.40 0.22
C GLU A 96 5.96 -2.14 0.28
N VAL A 97 4.86 -1.40 0.19
CA VAL A 97 3.50 -1.94 0.23
C VAL A 97 2.96 -2.24 -1.17
N HIS A 98 3.53 -1.65 -2.23
CA HIS A 98 3.07 -1.90 -3.58
C HIS A 98 4.18 -1.72 -4.62
N SER A 99 4.20 -2.62 -5.60
CA SER A 99 5.03 -2.51 -6.80
C SER A 99 4.39 -3.21 -7.99
N SER A 100 5.04 -3.22 -9.16
CA SER A 100 4.54 -3.97 -10.32
C SER A 100 4.43 -5.49 -10.07
N TRP A 101 5.06 -5.98 -9.00
CA TRP A 101 4.85 -7.34 -8.52
C TRP A 101 3.44 -7.50 -7.89
N GLY A 102 2.91 -6.53 -7.18
CA GLY A 102 1.61 -6.64 -6.50
C GLY A 102 1.45 -5.71 -5.31
N THR A 103 0.56 -6.09 -4.38
CA THR A 103 0.36 -5.37 -3.11
C THR A 103 0.74 -6.27 -1.94
N PHE A 104 1.45 -5.70 -0.96
CA PHE A 104 2.13 -6.41 0.12
C PHE A 104 1.82 -5.80 1.49
N GLU A 105 0.55 -5.50 1.78
CA GLU A 105 0.13 -4.96 3.09
C GLU A 105 0.64 -5.82 4.26
N TRP A 106 0.81 -7.13 4.02
CA TRP A 106 1.38 -8.05 5.00
C TRP A 106 2.79 -7.65 5.47
N LEU A 107 3.62 -6.98 4.66
CA LEU A 107 4.96 -6.56 5.08
C LEU A 107 4.89 -5.40 6.08
N LEU A 108 3.95 -4.47 5.89
CA LEU A 108 3.65 -3.43 6.87
C LEU A 108 3.09 -4.03 8.16
N HIS A 109 2.19 -5.01 8.04
CA HIS A 109 1.65 -5.71 9.20
C HIS A 109 2.73 -6.49 9.98
N ASP A 110 3.68 -7.11 9.28
CA ASP A 110 4.82 -7.77 9.92
C ASP A 110 5.70 -6.77 10.67
N ALA A 111 5.96 -5.58 10.10
CA ALA A 111 6.68 -4.52 10.79
C ALA A 111 5.99 -4.12 12.10
N PHE A 112 4.65 -3.99 12.10
CA PHE A 112 3.90 -3.70 13.32
C PHE A 112 3.96 -4.84 14.35
N ARG A 113 3.89 -6.11 13.91
CA ARG A 113 4.04 -7.26 14.82
C ARG A 113 5.41 -7.31 15.49
N LEU A 114 6.44 -6.87 14.78
CA LEU A 114 7.81 -6.81 15.26
C LEU A 114 8.12 -5.52 16.04
N GLY A 115 7.17 -4.58 16.11
CA GLY A 115 7.33 -3.31 16.83
C GLY A 115 8.18 -2.27 16.10
N TYR A 116 8.34 -2.39 14.79
CA TYR A 116 9.15 -1.47 14.00
C TYR A 116 8.38 -0.21 13.59
N ARG A 117 9.09 0.93 13.60
CA ARG A 117 8.56 2.23 13.19
C ARG A 117 8.95 2.58 11.76
N VAL A 118 8.23 2.00 10.81
CA VAL A 118 8.48 2.11 9.36
C VAL A 118 7.53 3.09 8.65
N GLY A 119 7.99 3.71 7.57
CA GLY A 119 7.14 4.42 6.62
C GLY A 119 6.59 3.48 5.53
N VAL A 120 5.64 3.99 4.75
CA VAL A 120 5.06 3.28 3.60
C VAL A 120 5.56 3.86 2.30
N VAL A 121 6.16 3.01 1.46
CA VAL A 121 6.52 3.36 0.08
C VAL A 121 5.82 2.45 -0.91
N CYS A 122 5.59 2.96 -2.10
CA CYS A 122 5.10 2.22 -3.25
C CYS A 122 5.93 2.64 -4.46
N ASN A 123 6.65 1.71 -5.07
CA ASN A 123 7.57 2.01 -6.17
C ASN A 123 7.22 1.20 -7.41
N SER A 124 7.80 1.56 -8.56
CA SER A 124 7.44 0.89 -9.80
C SER A 124 8.01 -0.52 -9.92
N ASP A 125 9.21 -0.72 -9.40
CA ASP A 125 10.12 -1.82 -9.75
C ASP A 125 10.18 -2.07 -11.28
N GLY A 126 10.38 -0.97 -12.01
CA GLY A 126 10.27 -0.94 -13.46
C GLY A 126 11.48 -1.52 -14.18
N HIS A 127 11.34 -2.72 -14.76
CA HIS A 127 12.39 -3.39 -15.53
C HIS A 127 12.46 -2.98 -17.03
N LYS A 128 11.67 -1.99 -17.44
CA LYS A 128 11.45 -1.63 -18.86
C LYS A 128 11.96 -0.22 -19.23
N GLY A 129 12.71 0.44 -18.35
CA GLY A 129 13.25 1.78 -18.60
C GLY A 129 12.20 2.90 -18.67
N ARG A 130 11.11 2.76 -17.92
CA ARG A 130 10.00 3.74 -17.89
C ARG A 130 9.69 4.15 -16.43
N PRO A 131 10.48 5.07 -15.82
CA PRO A 131 10.27 5.50 -14.45
C PRO A 131 8.84 6.02 -14.23
N GLY A 132 8.16 5.52 -13.19
CA GLY A 132 6.79 5.90 -12.84
C GLY A 132 5.69 5.42 -13.80
N ALA A 133 6.00 4.61 -14.83
CA ALA A 133 5.04 4.11 -15.81
C ALA A 133 5.25 2.61 -16.12
N SER A 134 5.37 1.80 -15.07
CA SER A 134 5.52 0.34 -15.20
C SER A 134 4.15 -0.32 -15.23
N TYR A 135 3.60 -0.55 -16.42
CA TYR A 135 2.37 -1.34 -16.58
C TYR A 135 2.68 -2.84 -16.53
N ALA A 136 1.74 -3.62 -15.97
CA ALA A 136 1.71 -5.07 -16.05
C ALA A 136 1.99 -5.50 -17.50
N GLY A 137 3.02 -6.33 -17.70
CA GLY A 137 3.32 -6.90 -19.01
C GLY A 137 2.61 -8.23 -19.23
N ALA A 138 2.91 -8.90 -20.34
CA ALA A 138 2.46 -10.28 -20.61
C ALA A 138 3.22 -11.35 -19.77
N GLY A 139 3.55 -11.07 -18.50
CA GLY A 139 4.39 -11.92 -17.66
C GLY A 139 4.03 -11.82 -16.17
N LYS A 140 4.97 -12.14 -15.28
CA LYS A 140 4.76 -12.25 -13.81
C LYS A 140 4.47 -10.93 -13.07
N PHE A 141 4.23 -9.84 -13.78
CA PHE A 141 3.90 -8.53 -13.21
C PHE A 141 2.38 -8.37 -13.25
N GLY A 142 1.74 -8.45 -12.08
CA GLY A 142 0.27 -8.46 -11.96
C GLY A 142 -0.36 -7.10 -11.71
N ALA A 143 0.45 -6.06 -11.47
CA ALA A 143 -0.03 -4.73 -11.10
C ALA A 143 0.65 -3.61 -11.89
N ILE A 144 0.03 -2.44 -11.89
CA ILE A 144 0.70 -1.19 -12.25
C ILE A 144 1.73 -0.89 -11.17
N GLY A 145 2.90 -0.37 -11.56
CA GLY A 145 3.94 0.05 -10.62
C GLY A 145 3.48 1.23 -9.76
N GLY A 146 3.82 1.18 -8.47
CA GLY A 146 3.42 2.18 -7.50
C GLY A 146 4.13 3.53 -7.66
N LEU A 147 3.62 4.53 -6.95
CA LEU A 147 4.22 5.85 -6.80
C LEU A 147 4.25 6.24 -5.32
N THR A 148 5.37 6.85 -4.89
CA THR A 148 5.50 7.44 -3.55
C THR A 148 5.47 8.96 -3.67
N CYS A 149 4.59 9.60 -2.90
CA CYS A 149 4.59 11.04 -2.72
C CYS A 149 5.44 11.41 -1.50
N PHE A 150 6.41 12.29 -1.69
CA PHE A 150 7.29 12.78 -0.63
C PHE A 150 6.88 14.19 -0.22
N ASN A 151 6.56 14.40 1.05
CA ASN A 151 6.29 15.72 1.60
C ASN A 151 7.61 16.42 1.96
N ALA A 152 8.38 16.77 0.92
CA ALA A 152 9.67 17.45 1.04
C ALA A 152 9.49 18.97 0.92
N THR A 153 10.32 19.73 1.63
CA THR A 153 10.29 21.21 1.62
C THR A 153 10.75 21.81 0.30
N GLU A 154 11.55 21.06 -0.47
CA GLU A 154 12.08 21.45 -1.77
C GLU A 154 12.48 20.22 -2.58
N LEU A 155 12.64 20.38 -3.89
CA LEU A 155 13.09 19.32 -4.79
C LEU A 155 14.62 19.23 -4.82
N SER A 156 15.21 18.67 -3.76
CA SER A 156 16.66 18.45 -3.61
C SER A 156 16.98 17.07 -3.00
N ARG A 157 18.19 16.53 -3.25
CA ARG A 157 18.62 15.24 -2.63
C ARG A 157 18.60 15.31 -1.10
N PRO A 158 19.11 16.38 -0.44
CA PRO A 158 19.06 16.49 1.02
C PRO A 158 17.64 16.51 1.59
N ALA A 159 16.73 17.30 1.00
CA ALA A 159 15.34 17.38 1.45
C ALA A 159 14.60 16.04 1.24
N LEU A 160 14.89 15.35 0.14
CA LEU A 160 14.34 14.01 -0.10
C LEU A 160 14.84 13.00 0.93
N LEU A 161 16.14 12.95 1.23
CA LEU A 161 16.67 12.06 2.26
C LEU A 161 16.12 12.35 3.66
N ASP A 162 15.99 13.63 4.03
CA ASP A 162 15.36 14.01 5.30
C ASP A 162 13.91 13.49 5.37
N CYS A 163 13.15 13.67 4.28
CA CYS A 163 11.79 13.19 4.14
C CYS A 163 11.70 11.65 4.25
N MET A 164 12.61 10.92 3.60
CA MET A 164 12.70 9.46 3.68
C MET A 164 13.01 8.99 5.11
N ARG A 165 13.97 9.61 5.80
CA ARG A 165 14.34 9.25 7.18
C ARG A 165 13.21 9.48 8.17
N LYS A 166 12.50 10.60 8.01
CA LYS A 166 11.33 10.96 8.84
C LYS A 166 10.05 10.26 8.41
N ARG A 167 10.08 9.42 7.37
CA ARG A 167 8.90 8.70 6.83
C ARG A 167 7.76 9.64 6.41
N ARG A 168 8.09 10.86 5.96
CA ARG A 168 7.11 11.91 5.61
C ARG A 168 6.58 11.73 4.19
N HIS A 169 6.09 10.54 3.90
CA HIS A 169 5.65 10.14 2.58
C HIS A 169 4.47 9.17 2.64
N TYR A 170 3.80 9.00 1.52
CA TYR A 170 2.72 8.03 1.35
C TYR A 170 2.83 7.36 -0.01
N GLY A 171 2.34 6.13 -0.10
CA GLY A 171 2.40 5.31 -1.29
C GLY A 171 1.05 5.20 -2.00
N THR A 172 1.06 5.01 -3.31
CA THR A 172 -0.12 4.74 -4.14
C THR A 172 0.14 3.60 -5.11
N THR A 173 -0.90 2.97 -5.63
CA THR A 173 -0.80 1.94 -6.69
C THR A 173 -0.44 2.51 -8.07
N GLY A 174 -0.12 3.80 -8.17
CA GLY A 174 0.31 4.44 -9.40
C GLY A 174 -0.78 4.52 -10.48
N GLY A 175 -0.37 4.56 -11.74
CA GLY A 175 -1.29 4.77 -12.87
C GLY A 175 -1.80 6.21 -12.96
N ASP A 176 -2.86 6.43 -13.75
CA ASP A 176 -3.44 7.77 -13.89
C ASP A 176 -4.12 8.23 -12.59
N GLY A 177 -4.89 7.35 -11.94
CA GLY A 177 -5.56 7.61 -10.65
C GLY A 177 -4.64 7.73 -9.44
N GLY A 178 -3.37 7.29 -9.53
CA GLY A 178 -2.39 7.27 -8.42
C GLY A 178 -1.80 8.63 -8.03
N ARG A 179 -2.16 9.72 -8.71
CA ARG A 179 -1.70 11.07 -8.37
C ARG A 179 -2.67 11.72 -7.39
N ILE A 180 -2.69 11.19 -6.18
CA ILE A 180 -3.56 11.63 -5.07
C ILE A 180 -2.79 12.62 -4.19
N ALA A 181 -3.45 13.71 -3.77
CA ALA A 181 -2.96 14.57 -2.69
C ALA A 181 -3.60 14.13 -1.37
N ILE A 182 -2.78 13.84 -0.36
CA ILE A 182 -3.25 13.40 0.97
C ILE A 182 -2.60 14.28 2.04
N ASP A 183 -3.43 14.97 2.82
CA ASP A 183 -3.01 15.60 4.07
C ASP A 183 -3.53 14.77 5.24
N LEU A 184 -2.65 14.47 6.19
CA LEU A 184 -2.97 13.74 7.42
C LEU A 184 -2.23 14.38 8.58
N SER A 185 -2.99 14.80 9.59
CA SER A 185 -2.45 15.33 10.83
C SER A 185 -3.20 14.81 12.05
N MET A 186 -2.50 14.79 13.17
CA MET A 186 -3.01 14.37 14.48
C MET A 186 -2.86 15.54 15.44
N ALA A 187 -3.96 16.01 16.03
CA ALA A 187 -3.96 17.03 17.07
C ALA A 187 -4.13 16.39 18.45
N PHE A 188 -3.42 16.90 19.45
CA PHE A 188 -3.42 16.34 20.81
C PHE A 188 -4.11 17.29 21.78
N GLY A 189 -4.83 16.71 22.76
CA GLY A 189 -5.39 17.49 23.86
C GLY A 189 -4.32 18.04 24.83
N GLY A 190 -3.09 17.53 24.77
CA GLY A 190 -1.95 17.91 25.61
C GLY A 190 -0.69 18.19 24.80
N ARG A 191 0.47 18.14 25.49
CA ARG A 191 1.79 18.32 24.88
C ARG A 191 2.49 16.97 24.75
N GLY A 192 2.91 16.61 23.54
CA GLY A 192 3.70 15.41 23.25
C GLY A 192 5.16 15.75 22.97
N THR A 193 6.06 14.79 23.18
CA THR A 193 7.48 14.93 22.81
C THR A 193 7.70 14.33 21.44
N LEU A 194 8.15 15.15 20.49
CA LEU A 194 8.40 14.75 19.10
C LEU A 194 9.79 14.17 18.94
N TYR A 195 9.89 13.10 18.16
CA TYR A 195 11.12 12.50 17.68
C TYR A 195 11.05 12.36 16.15
N HIS A 196 12.16 12.68 15.49
CA HIS A 196 12.31 12.49 14.05
C HIS A 196 12.89 11.13 13.68
N ASP A 197 13.52 10.46 14.65
CA ASP A 197 13.99 9.09 14.55
C ASP A 197 13.62 8.31 15.80
N ASP A 198 13.73 6.98 15.75
CA ASP A 198 13.27 6.15 16.85
C ASP A 198 14.09 6.40 18.15
N PRO A 199 13.47 6.89 19.25
CA PRO A 199 14.17 7.04 20.52
C PRO A 199 14.73 5.73 21.08
N ALA A 200 14.17 4.57 20.73
CA ALA A 200 14.71 3.27 21.12
C ALA A 200 16.07 2.97 20.45
N LEU A 201 16.39 3.66 19.35
CA LEU A 201 17.63 3.53 18.59
C LEU A 201 18.54 4.75 18.76
N GLY A 202 18.31 5.58 19.78
CA GLY A 202 19.10 6.78 20.07
C GLY A 202 18.59 8.07 19.42
N GLY A 203 17.36 8.07 18.89
CA GLY A 203 16.72 9.29 18.38
C GLY A 203 16.53 10.35 19.47
N GLU A 204 17.02 11.56 19.22
CA GLU A 204 16.90 12.69 20.14
C GLU A 204 15.54 13.38 20.04
N ALA A 205 15.08 13.96 21.17
CA ALA A 205 13.86 14.73 21.21
C ALA A 205 14.03 16.01 20.37
N ALA A 206 13.18 16.19 19.36
CA ALA A 206 13.15 17.37 18.50
C ALA A 206 12.43 18.56 19.15
N GLY A 207 11.57 18.29 20.14
CA GLY A 207 10.88 19.31 20.89
C GLY A 207 9.51 18.86 21.39
N THR A 208 8.72 19.81 21.86
CA THR A 208 7.36 19.55 22.35
C THR A 208 6.32 20.11 21.40
N VAL A 209 5.33 19.29 21.05
CA VAL A 209 4.32 19.59 20.04
C VAL A 209 2.90 19.36 20.57
N SER A 210 1.92 20.00 19.92
CA SER A 210 0.48 19.74 20.13
C SER A 210 -0.18 19.12 18.89
N ASN A 211 0.60 18.89 17.83
CA ASN A 211 0.17 18.17 16.64
C ASN A 211 1.34 17.38 16.05
N ALA A 212 1.03 16.44 15.16
CA ALA A 212 1.99 15.66 14.39
C ALA A 212 1.44 15.36 13.00
N MET A 213 2.33 15.03 12.07
CA MET A 213 1.99 14.60 10.71
C MET A 213 2.52 13.19 10.43
N MET A 214 2.14 12.61 9.29
CA MET A 214 2.63 11.29 8.85
C MET A 214 4.16 11.16 9.01
N GLY A 215 4.60 10.04 9.59
CA GLY A 215 6.00 9.70 9.83
C GLY A 215 6.59 10.20 11.16
N ASP A 216 5.97 11.19 11.79
CA ASP A 216 6.39 11.68 13.11
C ASP A 216 6.18 10.61 14.19
N ILE A 217 7.09 10.60 15.18
CA ILE A 217 7.02 9.75 16.37
C ILE A 217 6.79 10.68 17.56
N VAL A 218 5.75 10.43 18.35
CA VAL A 218 5.39 11.26 19.50
C VAL A 218 5.18 10.40 20.74
N HIS A 219 5.92 10.72 21.79
CA HIS A 219 5.60 10.26 23.14
C HIS A 219 4.44 11.11 23.67
N LEU A 220 3.28 10.49 23.86
CA LEU A 220 2.05 11.14 24.34
C LEU A 220 1.50 10.37 25.56
N PRO A 221 2.02 10.64 26.78
CA PRO A 221 1.74 9.80 27.96
C PRO A 221 0.26 9.83 28.38
N GLU A 222 -0.45 10.92 28.09
CA GLU A 222 -1.86 11.10 28.44
C GLU A 222 -2.62 11.90 27.39
N GLY A 223 -3.95 11.86 27.46
CA GLY A 223 -4.85 12.56 26.55
C GLY A 223 -5.23 11.74 25.31
N GLY A 224 -6.15 12.31 24.53
CA GLY A 224 -6.62 11.74 23.26
C GLY A 224 -5.99 12.42 22.04
N ALA A 225 -6.15 11.78 20.89
CA ALA A 225 -5.69 12.31 19.62
C ALA A 225 -6.88 12.47 18.65
N THR A 226 -6.89 13.57 17.89
CA THR A 226 -7.88 13.84 16.84
C THR A 226 -7.20 13.79 15.49
N LEU A 227 -7.64 12.87 14.65
CA LEU A 227 -7.21 12.70 13.27
C LEU A 227 -7.94 13.69 12.38
N SER A 228 -7.20 14.37 11.51
CA SER A 228 -7.71 15.19 10.42
C SER A 228 -7.13 14.65 9.12
N VAL A 229 -8.01 14.40 8.15
CA VAL A 229 -7.64 13.88 6.83
C VAL A 229 -8.28 14.74 5.75
N SER A 230 -7.51 15.05 4.71
CA SER A 230 -8.02 15.61 3.44
C SER A 230 -7.42 14.83 2.28
N VAL A 231 -8.26 14.44 1.33
CA VAL A 231 -7.86 13.72 0.12
C VAL A 231 -8.43 14.43 -1.09
N ASP A 232 -7.57 14.71 -2.07
CA ASP A 232 -7.94 15.13 -3.42
C ASP A 232 -7.43 14.10 -4.43
N SER A 233 -8.31 13.63 -5.30
CA SER A 233 -8.05 12.51 -6.18
C SER A 233 -8.57 12.76 -7.60
N LYS A 234 -8.14 11.90 -8.54
CA LYS A 234 -8.59 11.97 -9.94
C LYS A 234 -9.80 11.08 -10.22
N SER A 235 -10.01 10.06 -9.41
CA SER A 235 -11.15 9.15 -9.46
C SER A 235 -11.95 9.26 -8.17
N PRO A 236 -13.29 9.12 -8.21
CA PRO A 236 -14.12 9.30 -7.02
C PRO A 236 -13.71 8.38 -5.87
N ILE A 237 -13.75 8.92 -4.66
CA ILE A 237 -13.37 8.21 -3.43
C ILE A 237 -14.53 7.27 -3.03
N ILE A 238 -14.23 5.99 -2.84
CA ILE A 238 -15.19 5.00 -2.33
C ILE A 238 -15.15 4.98 -0.80
N ARG A 239 -13.94 4.95 -0.23
CA ARG A 239 -13.71 4.86 1.22
C ARG A 239 -12.32 5.31 1.61
N ILE A 240 -12.23 5.65 2.89
CA ILE A 240 -10.99 5.82 3.64
C ILE A 240 -11.09 4.95 4.89
N ASP A 241 -10.26 3.92 4.97
CA ASP A 241 -10.13 3.05 6.14
C ASP A 241 -9.09 3.65 7.11
N ILE A 242 -9.41 3.73 8.39
CA ILE A 242 -8.52 4.20 9.46
C ILE A 242 -8.01 2.99 10.24
N PHE A 243 -6.71 2.96 10.51
CA PHE A 243 -6.06 1.87 11.23
C PHE A 243 -5.27 2.36 12.44
N ASN A 244 -5.16 1.50 13.45
CA ASN A 244 -4.19 1.58 14.54
C ASN A 244 -3.34 0.30 14.55
N GLY A 245 -2.26 0.32 13.77
CA GLY A 245 -1.48 -0.88 13.48
C GLY A 245 -2.31 -1.91 12.75
N LEU A 246 -2.49 -3.09 13.35
CA LEU A 246 -3.26 -4.18 12.76
C LEU A 246 -4.78 -3.99 12.89
N ASP A 247 -5.22 -3.07 13.76
CA ASP A 247 -6.64 -2.91 14.06
C ASP A 247 -7.28 -1.93 13.07
N HIS A 248 -8.28 -2.40 12.34
CA HIS A 248 -9.18 -1.54 11.58
C HIS A 248 -10.13 -0.83 12.55
N ILE A 249 -10.12 0.50 12.54
CA ILE A 249 -10.88 1.35 13.47
C ILE A 249 -12.24 1.73 12.87
N GLU A 250 -12.24 2.25 11.65
CA GLU A 250 -13.45 2.75 10.98
C GLU A 250 -13.23 2.80 9.46
N THR A 251 -14.28 2.54 8.70
CA THR A 251 -14.37 2.90 7.27
C THR A 251 -15.20 4.17 7.13
N VAL A 252 -14.59 5.25 6.67
CA VAL A 252 -15.27 6.52 6.40
C VAL A 252 -15.58 6.63 4.90
N ARG A 253 -16.80 7.04 4.56
CA ARG A 253 -17.26 7.23 3.18
C ARG A 253 -17.78 8.65 2.97
N PRO A 254 -17.64 9.22 1.76
CA PRO A 254 -18.20 10.53 1.45
C PRO A 254 -19.70 10.49 1.11
N TYR A 255 -20.29 9.31 1.00
CA TYR A 255 -21.71 9.05 0.75
C TYR A 255 -22.29 8.08 1.79
N GLY A 256 -23.61 8.07 1.90
CA GLY A 256 -24.35 7.19 2.81
C GLY A 256 -25.39 6.30 2.12
N PRO A 257 -26.17 5.52 2.89
CA PRO A 257 -27.19 4.62 2.36
C PRO A 257 -28.23 5.28 1.45
N ALA A 258 -28.53 6.56 1.66
CA ALA A 258 -29.49 7.32 0.87
C ALA A 258 -28.99 7.67 -0.55
N ASP A 259 -27.68 7.62 -0.78
CA ASP A 259 -27.05 7.92 -2.07
C ASP A 259 -26.91 6.68 -2.97
N LEU A 260 -27.22 5.49 -2.45
CA LEU A 260 -27.01 4.22 -3.16
C LEU A 260 -27.95 4.08 -4.36
N GLY A 261 -27.38 3.59 -5.47
CA GLY A 261 -28.11 3.37 -6.72
C GLY A 261 -28.23 1.90 -7.11
N ALA A 262 -28.48 1.64 -8.38
CA ALA A 262 -28.53 0.29 -8.93
C ALA A 262 -27.14 -0.31 -9.26
N ARG A 263 -26.06 0.41 -8.97
CA ARG A 263 -24.68 -0.03 -9.20
C ARG A 263 -24.17 -0.87 -8.03
N ILE A 264 -23.72 -2.08 -8.31
CA ILE A 264 -23.04 -2.96 -7.34
C ILE A 264 -21.60 -3.21 -7.79
N ARG A 265 -20.69 -3.38 -6.82
CA ARG A 265 -19.29 -3.73 -7.06
C ARG A 265 -19.04 -5.17 -6.63
N LEU A 266 -18.54 -5.97 -7.56
CA LEU A 266 -17.82 -7.21 -7.28
C LEU A 266 -16.35 -6.85 -7.08
N HIS A 267 -15.79 -7.15 -5.90
CA HIS A 267 -14.41 -6.85 -5.55
C HIS A 267 -13.71 -8.13 -5.14
N TRP A 268 -12.72 -8.57 -5.89
CA TRP A 268 -11.89 -9.71 -5.51
C TRP A 268 -10.45 -9.25 -5.29
N GLU A 269 -9.82 -9.80 -4.26
CA GLU A 269 -8.52 -9.37 -3.81
C GLU A 269 -7.77 -10.53 -3.19
N GLY A 270 -6.45 -10.52 -3.35
CA GLY A 270 -5.59 -11.39 -2.57
C GLY A 270 -4.37 -11.90 -3.29
N ALA A 271 -3.58 -12.66 -2.54
CA ALA A 271 -2.38 -13.33 -2.98
C ALA A 271 -2.36 -14.77 -2.44
N GLU A 272 -1.74 -15.69 -3.17
CA GLU A 272 -1.62 -17.10 -2.74
C GLU A 272 -0.49 -17.30 -1.74
N TYR A 273 0.63 -16.62 -1.98
CA TYR A 273 1.91 -16.80 -1.28
C TYR A 273 2.70 -15.49 -1.29
N ARG A 274 3.70 -15.37 -0.40
CA ARG A 274 4.60 -14.20 -0.35
C ARG A 274 5.67 -14.28 -1.46
N GLY A 275 5.83 -13.25 -2.28
CA GLY A 275 6.86 -13.24 -3.33
C GLY A 275 6.39 -13.82 -4.67
N ARG A 276 7.25 -14.56 -5.38
CA ARG A 276 7.12 -14.73 -6.85
C ARG A 276 5.88 -15.50 -7.37
N PHE A 277 5.33 -16.42 -6.59
CA PHE A 277 4.24 -17.33 -6.99
C PHE A 277 2.90 -16.98 -6.34
N ARG A 278 2.64 -15.67 -6.23
CA ARG A 278 1.53 -15.08 -5.46
C ARG A 278 0.20 -14.96 -6.21
N GLU A 279 0.14 -15.38 -7.46
CA GLU A 279 -1.03 -15.18 -8.32
C GLU A 279 -2.24 -15.97 -7.79
N VAL A 280 -3.41 -15.31 -7.72
CA VAL A 280 -4.69 -15.95 -7.42
C VAL A 280 -5.57 -15.84 -8.66
N ILE A 281 -6.11 -16.97 -9.11
CA ILE A 281 -6.99 -17.02 -10.29
C ILE A 281 -8.44 -16.82 -9.85
N TRP A 282 -9.06 -15.76 -10.37
CA TRP A 282 -10.43 -15.36 -10.04
C TRP A 282 -11.42 -15.58 -11.18
N ASP A 283 -10.99 -16.21 -12.28
CA ASP A 283 -11.84 -16.54 -13.42
C ASP A 283 -13.21 -17.05 -12.96
N GLY A 284 -14.29 -16.47 -13.48
CA GLY A 284 -15.60 -16.69 -12.88
C GLY A 284 -16.74 -16.08 -13.68
N LYS A 285 -17.92 -16.16 -13.09
CA LYS A 285 -19.12 -15.55 -13.63
C LYS A 285 -20.09 -15.11 -12.55
N ALA A 286 -20.95 -14.17 -12.93
CA ALA A 286 -22.08 -13.73 -12.15
C ALA A 286 -23.36 -13.86 -12.99
N THR A 287 -24.39 -14.50 -12.44
CA THR A 287 -25.72 -14.60 -13.05
C THR A 287 -26.74 -13.86 -12.21
N LEU A 288 -27.72 -13.24 -12.87
CA LEU A 288 -28.74 -12.43 -12.23
C LEU A 288 -30.13 -12.99 -12.55
N ALA A 289 -30.81 -13.54 -11.55
CA ALA A 289 -32.17 -14.06 -11.69
C ALA A 289 -33.20 -12.98 -11.32
N GLY A 290 -34.21 -12.76 -12.17
CA GLY A 290 -35.29 -11.80 -11.89
C GLY A 290 -34.92 -10.32 -12.05
N ASN A 291 -33.80 -10.02 -12.69
CA ASN A 291 -33.30 -8.67 -13.00
C ASN A 291 -32.31 -8.78 -14.18
N THR A 292 -31.83 -7.66 -14.73
CA THR A 292 -30.88 -7.63 -15.84
C THR A 292 -29.71 -6.69 -15.57
N VAL A 293 -28.54 -7.00 -16.13
CA VAL A 293 -27.35 -6.15 -16.12
C VAL A 293 -27.43 -5.17 -17.30
N VAL A 294 -27.50 -3.88 -17.00
CA VAL A 294 -27.51 -2.78 -17.97
C VAL A 294 -26.11 -2.56 -18.54
N SER A 295 -25.09 -2.59 -17.68
CA SER A 295 -23.69 -2.47 -18.08
C SER A 295 -22.76 -3.14 -17.07
N ALA A 296 -21.57 -3.52 -17.54
CA ALA A 296 -20.50 -4.09 -16.73
C ALA A 296 -19.19 -3.34 -17.02
N THR A 297 -18.53 -2.82 -16.00
CA THR A 297 -17.29 -2.04 -16.13
C THR A 297 -16.15 -2.75 -15.38
N PRO A 298 -15.03 -3.07 -16.07
CA PRO A 298 -13.90 -3.76 -15.45
C PRO A 298 -13.07 -2.82 -14.57
N ILE A 299 -12.61 -3.33 -13.41
CA ILE A 299 -11.72 -2.65 -12.48
C ILE A 299 -10.39 -3.42 -12.41
N ASN A 300 -9.28 -2.74 -12.68
CA ASN A 300 -7.91 -3.29 -12.64
C ASN A 300 -7.68 -4.53 -13.54
N PHE A 301 -8.31 -4.58 -14.72
CA PHE A 301 -8.00 -5.57 -15.77
C PHE A 301 -6.75 -5.15 -16.55
N PHE A 302 -5.57 -5.35 -15.95
CA PHE A 302 -4.31 -4.85 -16.52
C PHE A 302 -3.72 -5.73 -17.62
N ASN A 303 -4.07 -7.01 -17.67
CA ASN A 303 -3.62 -7.94 -18.69
C ASN A 303 -4.65 -7.98 -19.84
N ARG A 304 -4.19 -7.77 -21.08
CA ARG A 304 -5.05 -7.76 -22.27
C ARG A 304 -5.75 -9.10 -22.56
N ASP A 305 -5.21 -10.20 -22.03
CA ASP A 305 -5.82 -11.54 -22.17
C ASP A 305 -6.94 -11.78 -21.14
N LYS A 306 -7.15 -10.83 -20.22
CA LYS A 306 -8.17 -10.86 -19.18
C LYS A 306 -9.35 -10.01 -19.62
N THR A 307 -10.55 -10.57 -19.56
CA THR A 307 -11.76 -9.97 -20.13
C THR A 307 -12.90 -9.92 -19.11
N LEU A 308 -13.78 -8.94 -19.27
CA LEU A 308 -15.09 -8.87 -18.61
C LEU A 308 -16.13 -8.82 -19.72
N ASP A 309 -16.91 -9.89 -19.85
CA ASP A 309 -17.81 -10.11 -20.96
C ASP A 309 -19.25 -10.21 -20.47
N LEU A 310 -20.12 -9.32 -20.93
CA LEU A 310 -21.58 -9.43 -20.75
C LEU A 310 -22.09 -10.46 -21.76
N THR A 311 -22.18 -11.74 -21.36
CA THR A 311 -22.51 -12.86 -22.24
C THR A 311 -24.01 -12.91 -22.56
N SER A 312 -24.86 -12.34 -21.71
CA SER A 312 -26.28 -12.13 -21.92
C SER A 312 -26.80 -10.99 -21.03
N PRO A 313 -28.07 -10.54 -21.17
CA PRO A 313 -28.64 -9.54 -20.26
C PRO A 313 -28.66 -9.94 -18.77
N THR A 314 -28.41 -11.20 -18.45
CA THR A 314 -28.45 -11.75 -17.08
C THR A 314 -27.18 -12.48 -16.67
N GLU A 315 -26.13 -12.47 -17.49
CA GLU A 315 -24.87 -13.15 -17.18
C GLU A 315 -23.67 -12.31 -17.59
N VAL A 316 -22.71 -12.20 -16.68
CA VAL A 316 -21.39 -11.60 -16.89
C VAL A 316 -20.35 -12.67 -16.58
N ALA A 317 -19.38 -12.86 -17.45
CA ALA A 317 -18.25 -13.76 -17.25
C ALA A 317 -16.95 -12.95 -17.26
N TRP A 318 -15.93 -13.44 -16.55
CA TRP A 318 -14.62 -12.81 -16.56
C TRP A 318 -13.48 -13.81 -16.47
N LYS A 319 -12.32 -13.36 -16.94
CA LYS A 319 -11.02 -13.94 -16.62
C LYS A 319 -10.22 -12.92 -15.86
N ALA A 320 -9.77 -13.24 -14.65
CA ALA A 320 -9.07 -12.31 -13.79
C ALA A 320 -8.03 -13.01 -12.92
N LEU A 321 -7.01 -12.25 -12.50
CA LEU A 321 -6.08 -12.69 -11.47
C LEU A 321 -5.67 -11.50 -10.60
N THR A 322 -5.17 -11.79 -9.41
CA THR A 322 -4.59 -10.80 -8.51
C THR A 322 -3.21 -11.26 -8.02
N THR A 323 -2.35 -10.32 -7.63
CA THR A 323 -1.06 -10.58 -7.00
C THR A 323 -0.93 -9.87 -5.66
N GLY A 324 -2.04 -9.81 -4.90
CA GLY A 324 -2.20 -9.07 -3.66
C GLY A 324 -2.96 -7.75 -3.84
N ASN A 325 -2.90 -7.14 -5.02
CA ASN A 325 -3.82 -6.05 -5.38
C ASN A 325 -5.26 -6.56 -5.53
N PHE A 326 -6.21 -5.65 -5.68
CA PHE A 326 -7.58 -6.02 -6.01
C PHE A 326 -7.93 -5.78 -7.48
N GLY A 327 -8.92 -6.53 -7.95
CA GLY A 327 -9.65 -6.29 -9.17
C GLY A 327 -11.14 -6.39 -8.92
N GLY A 328 -11.94 -6.15 -9.96
CA GLY A 328 -13.38 -6.18 -9.77
C GLY A 328 -14.18 -5.85 -11.01
N ALA A 329 -15.50 -5.82 -10.83
CA ALA A 329 -16.43 -5.37 -11.84
C ALA A 329 -17.55 -4.55 -11.18
N ASP A 330 -17.85 -3.39 -11.77
CA ASP A 330 -19.07 -2.66 -11.45
C ASP A 330 -20.18 -3.12 -12.38
N LEU A 331 -21.29 -3.56 -11.81
CA LEU A 331 -22.49 -3.95 -12.53
C LEU A 331 -23.58 -2.92 -12.27
N LEU A 332 -24.07 -2.26 -13.33
CA LEU A 332 -25.27 -1.45 -13.25
C LEU A 332 -26.48 -2.35 -13.50
N LEU A 333 -27.37 -2.47 -12.52
CA LEU A 333 -28.57 -3.29 -12.62
C LEU A 333 -29.75 -2.46 -13.16
N ALA A 334 -30.73 -3.13 -13.77
CA ALA A 334 -31.95 -2.45 -14.25
C ALA A 334 -32.89 -2.08 -13.09
N ASP A 335 -32.94 -2.92 -12.05
CA ASP A 335 -33.64 -2.65 -10.80
C ASP A 335 -32.66 -2.71 -9.62
N PRO A 336 -32.66 -1.73 -8.70
CA PRO A 336 -31.71 -1.71 -7.58
C PRO A 336 -31.99 -2.78 -6.52
N GLN A 337 -33.18 -3.38 -6.47
CA GLN A 337 -33.63 -4.24 -5.37
C GLN A 337 -34.07 -5.63 -5.83
N ALA A 338 -34.54 -5.77 -7.08
CA ALA A 338 -35.10 -7.02 -7.56
C ALA A 338 -34.04 -8.09 -7.87
N GLY A 339 -34.39 -9.34 -7.58
CA GLY A 339 -33.67 -10.52 -8.05
C GLY A 339 -32.59 -11.05 -7.10
N THR A 340 -31.85 -12.03 -7.61
CA THR A 340 -30.77 -12.72 -6.91
C THR A 340 -29.52 -12.70 -7.77
N LEU A 341 -28.41 -12.23 -7.20
CA LEU A 341 -27.08 -12.27 -7.78
C LEU A 341 -26.38 -13.56 -7.32
N SER A 342 -26.02 -14.41 -8.27
CA SER A 342 -25.20 -15.60 -8.04
C SER A 342 -23.79 -15.34 -8.57
N VAL A 343 -22.77 -15.48 -7.73
CA VAL A 343 -21.35 -15.36 -8.14
C VAL A 343 -20.67 -16.70 -7.98
N SER A 344 -19.88 -17.10 -8.97
CA SER A 344 -19.11 -18.35 -8.96
C SER A 344 -17.69 -18.13 -9.49
N THR A 345 -16.71 -18.45 -8.65
CA THR A 345 -15.28 -18.55 -8.96
C THR A 345 -14.73 -19.85 -8.39
N PRO A 346 -13.47 -20.25 -8.69
CA PRO A 346 -12.82 -21.39 -8.03
C PRO A 346 -12.69 -21.26 -6.51
N LEU A 347 -12.69 -20.03 -5.96
CA LEU A 347 -12.49 -19.78 -4.53
C LEU A 347 -13.81 -19.56 -3.78
N VAL A 348 -14.80 -18.92 -4.42
CA VAL A 348 -16.04 -18.48 -3.79
C VAL A 348 -17.22 -18.78 -4.70
N SER A 349 -18.27 -19.35 -4.11
CA SER A 349 -19.59 -19.49 -4.74
C SER A 349 -20.67 -19.04 -3.78
N VAL A 350 -21.51 -18.09 -4.18
CA VAL A 350 -22.50 -17.45 -3.31
C VAL A 350 -23.72 -16.99 -4.11
N ASP A 351 -24.90 -17.07 -3.50
CA ASP A 351 -26.13 -16.41 -3.94
C ASP A 351 -26.52 -15.30 -2.96
N LEU A 352 -26.86 -14.12 -3.48
CA LEU A 352 -27.22 -12.94 -2.70
C LEU A 352 -28.50 -12.31 -3.22
N PRO A 353 -29.53 -12.12 -2.39
CA PRO A 353 -30.66 -11.26 -2.74
C PRO A 353 -30.14 -9.85 -3.04
N VAL A 354 -30.51 -9.29 -4.20
CA VAL A 354 -30.04 -7.96 -4.62
C VAL A 354 -30.41 -6.88 -3.60
N ALA A 355 -31.59 -7.01 -2.98
CA ALA A 355 -32.09 -6.12 -1.94
C ALA A 355 -31.24 -6.11 -0.64
N GLU A 356 -30.47 -7.17 -0.38
CA GLU A 356 -29.61 -7.27 0.81
C GLU A 356 -28.22 -6.66 0.59
N ILE A 357 -27.85 -6.37 -0.66
CA ILE A 357 -26.56 -5.74 -0.99
C ILE A 357 -26.65 -4.25 -0.63
N GLY A 358 -26.07 -3.88 0.50
CA GLY A 358 -26.02 -2.52 1.03
C GLY A 358 -24.67 -1.82 0.85
N ILE A 359 -24.46 -0.75 1.63
CA ILE A 359 -23.18 -0.01 1.67
C ILE A 359 -22.05 -0.80 2.35
N ASP A 360 -22.42 -1.73 3.23
CA ASP A 360 -21.49 -2.59 3.95
C ASP A 360 -21.04 -3.75 3.07
N ASP A 361 -19.81 -4.21 3.29
CA ASP A 361 -19.21 -5.28 2.51
C ASP A 361 -19.90 -6.62 2.85
N ALA A 362 -20.58 -7.24 1.88
CA ALA A 362 -20.87 -8.67 1.95
C ALA A 362 -19.57 -9.43 1.62
N LEU A 363 -18.85 -9.85 2.67
CA LEU A 363 -17.52 -10.48 2.58
C LEU A 363 -17.63 -12.01 2.51
N PHE A 364 -16.97 -12.58 1.51
CA PHE A 364 -16.79 -14.02 1.34
C PHE A 364 -15.30 -14.34 1.38
N ASP A 365 -14.87 -14.85 2.53
CA ASP A 365 -13.48 -15.13 2.80
C ASP A 365 -13.06 -16.51 2.27
N ALA A 366 -11.94 -16.54 1.57
CA ALA A 366 -11.25 -17.75 1.10
C ALA A 366 -9.74 -17.66 1.43
N SER A 367 -9.39 -16.89 2.45
CA SER A 367 -8.01 -16.64 2.85
C SER A 367 -7.28 -17.93 3.18
N GLY A 368 -6.00 -17.97 2.79
CA GLY A 368 -5.06 -19.04 3.13
C GLY A 368 -4.02 -18.51 4.10
N GLU A 369 -2.74 -18.65 3.74
CA GLU A 369 -1.65 -17.94 4.44
C GLU A 369 -1.78 -16.42 4.29
N LEU A 370 -2.24 -15.97 3.13
CA LEU A 370 -2.50 -14.57 2.83
C LEU A 370 -4.00 -14.33 2.57
N PRO A 371 -4.48 -13.07 2.72
CA PRO A 371 -5.85 -12.72 2.44
C PRO A 371 -6.25 -13.03 1.01
N ARG A 372 -7.41 -13.68 0.83
CA ARG A 372 -8.07 -13.90 -0.46
C ARG A 372 -9.56 -13.86 -0.24
N PHE A 373 -10.25 -12.91 -0.84
CA PHE A 373 -11.68 -12.74 -0.58
C PHE A 373 -12.40 -12.09 -1.76
N LEU A 374 -13.71 -12.34 -1.80
CA LEU A 374 -14.66 -11.60 -2.60
C LEU A 374 -15.49 -10.71 -1.67
N LYS A 375 -15.71 -9.46 -2.07
CA LYS A 375 -16.68 -8.55 -1.44
C LYS A 375 -17.71 -8.13 -2.47
N VAL A 376 -18.95 -8.00 -2.02
CA VAL A 376 -20.04 -7.40 -2.81
C VAL A 376 -20.65 -6.27 -2.01
N TYR A 377 -20.73 -5.08 -2.60
CA TYR A 377 -21.31 -3.90 -1.96
C TYR A 377 -21.93 -2.97 -3.00
N ARG A 378 -22.80 -2.08 -2.55
CA ARG A 378 -23.53 -1.13 -3.39
C ARG A 378 -22.84 0.22 -3.42
N LEU A 379 -22.84 0.83 -4.59
CA LEU A 379 -22.30 2.17 -4.84
C LEU A 379 -23.44 3.13 -5.19
N PRO A 380 -23.23 4.45 -5.05
CA PRO A 380 -24.03 5.43 -5.77
C PRO A 380 -24.02 5.14 -7.26
N GLU A 381 -25.10 5.46 -7.97
CA GLU A 381 -25.10 5.34 -9.44
C GLU A 381 -24.07 6.26 -10.08
N THR A 382 -23.93 7.47 -9.54
CA THR A 382 -22.86 8.42 -9.85
C THR A 382 -22.23 8.90 -8.55
N ASN A 383 -20.92 8.77 -8.41
CA ASN A 383 -20.17 9.24 -7.26
C ASN A 383 -19.39 10.52 -7.63
N PRO A 384 -19.74 11.68 -7.08
CA PRO A 384 -19.11 12.95 -7.44
C PRO A 384 -17.86 13.28 -6.60
N TYR A 385 -17.50 12.47 -5.61
CA TYR A 385 -16.57 12.86 -4.56
C TYR A 385 -15.09 12.65 -4.96
N LEU A 386 -14.53 13.63 -5.70
CA LEU A 386 -13.09 13.72 -5.99
C LEU A 386 -12.27 14.34 -4.85
N SER A 387 -12.95 15.01 -3.92
CA SER A 387 -12.34 15.61 -2.73
C SER A 387 -13.15 15.21 -1.50
N PHE A 388 -12.47 14.82 -0.43
CA PHE A 388 -13.12 14.45 0.83
C PHE A 388 -12.23 14.77 2.03
N ALA A 389 -12.81 15.42 3.03
CA ALA A 389 -12.11 15.76 4.28
C ALA A 389 -12.99 15.46 5.49
N PHE A 390 -12.39 14.97 6.56
CA PHE A 390 -13.09 14.65 7.80
C PHE A 390 -12.15 14.71 9.00
N THR A 391 -12.75 14.69 10.20
CA THR A 391 -12.03 14.51 11.47
C THR A 391 -12.59 13.34 12.26
N ARG A 392 -11.74 12.67 13.04
CA ARG A 392 -12.12 11.57 13.95
C ARG A 392 -11.31 11.63 15.24
N ARG A 393 -11.98 11.41 16.37
CA ARG A 393 -11.28 11.12 17.63
C ARG A 393 -10.80 9.68 17.59
N ILE A 394 -9.54 9.45 17.91
CA ILE A 394 -8.93 8.13 17.95
C ILE A 394 -8.64 7.75 19.40
N ASP A 395 -9.19 6.63 19.83
CA ASP A 395 -8.88 6.05 21.13
C ASP A 395 -7.57 5.28 21.04
N LEU A 396 -6.55 5.80 21.73
CA LEU A 396 -5.23 5.21 21.75
C LEU A 396 -5.17 4.08 22.77
N LYS A 397 -4.49 2.99 22.40
CA LYS A 397 -4.08 1.90 23.30
C LYS A 397 -3.34 2.49 24.50
N PRO A 398 -3.54 1.94 25.71
CA PRO A 398 -2.97 2.51 26.93
C PRO A 398 -1.46 2.33 27.05
N GLN A 399 -0.85 1.43 26.29
CA GLN A 399 0.58 1.10 26.34
C GLN A 399 1.11 0.80 24.94
N GLY A 400 2.39 1.12 24.70
CA GLY A 400 3.07 0.81 23.46
C GLY A 400 2.69 1.73 22.31
N ASP A 401 2.99 1.29 21.09
CA ASP A 401 2.80 2.09 19.89
C ASP A 401 1.35 2.07 19.38
N ASN A 402 0.90 3.25 18.94
CA ASN A 402 -0.30 3.45 18.15
C ASN A 402 0.09 4.01 16.78
N PRO A 403 0.46 3.16 15.81
CA PRO A 403 0.74 3.60 14.45
C PRO A 403 -0.57 3.89 13.72
N ILE A 404 -0.94 5.17 13.67
CA ILE A 404 -2.18 5.63 13.02
C ILE A 404 -1.91 5.93 11.56
N TYR A 405 -2.60 5.22 10.66
CA TYR A 405 -2.51 5.44 9.22
C TYR A 405 -3.88 5.23 8.56
N ILE A 406 -3.99 5.66 7.30
CA ILE A 406 -5.18 5.45 6.49
C ILE A 406 -4.86 4.68 5.21
N ARG A 407 -5.89 4.01 4.69
CA ARG A 407 -5.93 3.49 3.32
C ARG A 407 -7.08 4.13 2.56
N VAL A 408 -6.79 4.70 1.40
CA VAL A 408 -7.79 5.31 0.50
C VAL A 408 -8.06 4.34 -0.64
N GLU A 409 -9.33 4.20 -1.03
CA GLU A 409 -9.76 3.43 -2.21
C GLU A 409 -10.62 4.29 -3.14
N GLN A 410 -10.25 4.33 -4.42
CA GLN A 410 -10.96 5.04 -5.48
C GLN A 410 -11.80 4.10 -6.36
N GLU A 411 -12.76 4.65 -7.10
CA GLU A 411 -13.63 3.89 -8.00
C GLU A 411 -12.88 3.18 -9.13
N ASP A 412 -11.79 3.76 -9.63
CA ASP A 412 -11.01 3.17 -10.74
C ASP A 412 -10.14 1.98 -10.34
N GLY A 413 -10.09 1.65 -9.05
CA GLY A 413 -9.25 0.58 -8.53
C GLY A 413 -7.94 1.04 -7.90
N THR A 414 -7.64 2.34 -7.92
CA THR A 414 -6.43 2.88 -7.28
C THR A 414 -6.56 2.90 -5.76
N ARG A 415 -5.47 2.56 -5.08
CA ARG A 415 -5.32 2.73 -3.63
C ARG A 415 -4.15 3.61 -3.23
N ALA A 416 -4.22 4.14 -2.02
CA ALA A 416 -3.10 4.80 -1.36
C ALA A 416 -3.05 4.47 0.13
N TRP A 417 -1.84 4.57 0.71
CA TRP A 417 -1.54 4.30 2.11
C TRP A 417 -0.60 5.37 2.65
N THR A 418 -0.97 5.98 3.77
CA THR A 418 -0.08 6.93 4.45
C THR A 418 0.97 6.21 5.28
N SER A 419 2.16 6.79 5.40
CA SER A 419 3.03 6.40 6.52
C SER A 419 2.32 6.66 7.85
N PRO A 420 2.52 5.81 8.87
CA PRO A 420 1.87 6.02 10.16
C PRO A 420 2.38 7.26 10.89
N VAL A 421 1.50 7.88 11.67
CA VAL A 421 1.88 8.72 12.82
C VAL A 421 2.03 7.80 14.01
N TYR A 422 3.22 7.74 14.62
CA TYR A 422 3.48 6.85 15.75
C TYR A 422 3.21 7.60 17.06
N LEU A 423 2.14 7.26 17.76
CA LEU A 423 1.85 7.79 19.09
C LEU A 423 2.12 6.70 20.12
N HIS A 424 3.09 6.89 21.00
CA HIS A 424 3.45 5.87 21.99
C HIS A 424 3.21 6.32 23.43
N ARG A 425 2.88 5.34 24.27
CA ARG A 425 2.59 5.49 25.70
C ARG A 425 3.47 4.61 26.56
#